data_AF-A0A8I2Z9G1-F1
#
_entry.id   AF-A0A8I2Z9G1-F1
#
_cell.length_a   1.000
_cell.length_b   1.000
_cell.length_c   1.000
_cell.angle_alpha   90.00
_cell.angle_beta   90.00
_cell.angle_gamma   90.00
#
_symmetry.space_group_name_H-M   'P 1'
#
loop_
_entity.id
_entity.type
_entity.pdbx_description
1 polymer ?
#
loop_
_entity_poly.entity_id
_entity_poly.type
_entity_poly.pdbx_seq_one_letter_code
_entity_poly.pdbx_strand_id
1 'polypeptide(L)'
;MGNVAPNYYGLRALAEESTIFVAPNGLNAGWANSGESDITFVDQILAQVQDALCVDETQRFATGFSYGGAMSNALACARPNIWRAVSVIAGAQLSGCSGGTTPVAYLGIHGVIDSVLPISRGHELRDRFLRLNSCAAQNAPEPSGGSNTHMKTKYSCRKGFPVWWIAHGGDHVAEHRGCRRRKLAFPSTYGATYHASCAAAW
;
A
#
# COMPACT_ATOMS: atom_id res chain seq x y z
N MET A 1 9.39 3.74 -22.35
CA MET A 1 8.36 4.25 -21.41
C MET A 1 7.45 3.10 -21.05
N GLY A 2 7.33 2.75 -19.76
CA GLY A 2 6.26 1.84 -19.28
C GLY A 2 6.69 0.63 -18.46
N ASN A 3 7.39 0.83 -17.33
CA ASN A 3 7.51 -0.21 -16.27
C ASN A 3 6.48 -0.01 -15.14
N VAL A 4 5.46 0.82 -15.38
CA VAL A 4 4.40 1.11 -14.42
C VAL A 4 3.21 0.23 -14.75
N ALA A 5 2.61 -0.40 -13.75
CA ALA A 5 1.36 -1.13 -13.92
C ALA A 5 0.32 -0.26 -14.65
N PRO A 6 -0.53 -0.82 -15.54
CA PRO A 6 -1.48 -0.04 -16.32
C PRO A 6 -2.30 0.91 -15.45
N ASN A 7 -2.30 2.20 -15.82
CA ASN A 7 -3.00 3.28 -15.09
C ASN A 7 -2.73 3.32 -13.59
N TYR A 8 -1.52 2.93 -13.15
CA TYR A 8 -1.13 2.84 -11.75
C TYR A 8 -2.06 1.92 -10.96
N TYR A 9 -2.20 0.66 -11.37
CA TYR A 9 -3.16 -0.29 -10.76
C TYR A 9 -4.63 0.21 -10.84
N GLY A 10 -4.94 0.97 -11.90
CA GLY A 10 -6.26 1.60 -12.09
C GLY A 10 -6.51 2.86 -11.25
N LEU A 11 -5.56 3.29 -10.42
CA LEU A 11 -5.72 4.43 -9.50
C LEU A 11 -5.86 5.76 -10.21
N ARG A 12 -5.22 5.93 -11.37
CA ARG A 12 -5.32 7.20 -12.11
C ARG A 12 -6.77 7.55 -12.45
N ALA A 13 -7.56 6.55 -12.86
CA ALA A 13 -8.97 6.74 -13.18
C ALA A 13 -9.82 7.04 -11.93
N LEU A 14 -9.42 6.51 -10.76
CA LEU A 14 -10.10 6.77 -9.48
C LEU A 14 -9.75 8.13 -8.90
N ALA A 15 -8.54 8.63 -9.18
CA ALA A 15 -8.05 9.91 -8.70
C ALA A 15 -8.66 11.11 -9.43
N GLU A 16 -9.29 10.93 -10.60
CA GLU A 16 -9.95 12.03 -11.33
C GLU A 16 -9.02 13.27 -11.53
N GLU A 17 -7.73 13.01 -11.80
CA GLU A 17 -6.64 13.99 -11.96
C GLU A 17 -6.30 14.83 -10.70
N SER A 18 -6.73 14.41 -9.50
CA SER A 18 -6.42 15.08 -8.22
C SER A 18 -5.12 14.63 -7.53
N THR A 19 -4.42 13.66 -8.11
CA THR A 19 -3.27 12.99 -7.48
C THR A 19 -2.04 13.09 -8.36
N ILE A 20 -0.91 13.47 -7.76
CA ILE A 20 0.42 13.36 -8.38
C ILE A 20 0.88 11.90 -8.28
N PHE A 21 1.14 11.27 -9.42
CA PHE A 21 1.65 9.90 -9.47
C PHE A 21 3.15 9.88 -9.74
N VAL A 22 3.91 9.30 -8.82
CA VAL A 22 5.35 9.11 -8.95
C VAL A 22 5.64 7.61 -8.98
N ALA A 23 6.29 7.15 -10.05
CA ALA A 23 6.67 5.75 -10.24
C ALA A 23 8.16 5.65 -10.58
N PRO A 24 9.03 5.64 -9.55
CA PRO A 24 10.47 5.58 -9.77
C PRO A 24 10.90 4.18 -10.20
N ASN A 25 12.00 4.11 -10.97
CA ASN A 25 12.73 2.87 -11.15
C ASN A 25 13.67 2.70 -9.95
N GLY A 26 13.49 1.63 -9.18
CA GLY A 26 14.36 1.33 -8.05
C GLY A 26 15.83 1.18 -8.45
N LEU A 27 16.73 1.37 -7.49
CA LEU A 27 18.17 1.36 -7.76
C LEU A 27 18.60 -0.02 -8.28
N ASN A 28 19.47 -0.03 -9.29
CA ASN A 28 19.90 -1.27 -9.98
C ASN A 28 18.72 -2.12 -10.52
N ALA A 29 17.62 -1.46 -10.91
CA ALA A 29 16.38 -2.11 -11.35
C ALA A 29 15.73 -3.03 -10.31
N GLY A 30 15.96 -2.77 -9.01
CA GLY A 30 15.39 -3.52 -7.91
C GLY A 30 15.11 -2.65 -6.68
N TRP A 31 14.65 -3.30 -5.61
CA TRP A 31 14.35 -2.68 -4.31
C TRP A 31 15.08 -3.39 -3.17
N ALA A 32 16.37 -3.69 -3.39
CA ALA A 32 17.19 -4.40 -2.40
C ALA A 32 17.38 -3.58 -1.13
N ASN A 33 17.37 -2.25 -1.25
CA ASN A 33 17.48 -1.30 -0.17
C ASN A 33 18.72 -1.55 0.71
N SER A 34 19.82 -1.99 0.08
CA SER A 34 21.09 -2.26 0.76
C SER A 34 21.59 -1.01 1.46
N GLY A 35 21.66 -1.05 2.80
CA GLY A 35 22.07 0.11 3.60
C GLY A 35 21.12 1.31 3.49
N GLU A 36 19.81 1.07 3.28
CA GLU A 36 18.78 2.11 3.13
C GLU A 36 18.92 2.99 1.88
N SER A 37 19.62 2.52 0.85
CA SER A 37 19.86 3.28 -0.37
C SER A 37 18.57 3.65 -1.12
N ASP A 38 17.62 2.72 -1.22
CA ASP A 38 16.33 2.95 -1.88
C ASP A 38 15.43 3.85 -1.03
N ILE A 39 15.51 3.79 0.31
CA ILE A 39 14.82 4.74 1.19
C ILE A 39 15.35 6.15 0.95
N THR A 40 16.67 6.32 0.94
CA THR A 40 17.32 7.61 0.67
C THR A 40 16.95 8.15 -0.71
N PHE A 41 16.87 7.29 -1.71
CA PHE A 41 16.43 7.64 -3.05
C PHE A 41 14.96 8.14 -3.07
N VAL A 42 14.06 7.47 -2.34
CA VAL A 42 12.67 7.94 -2.21
C VAL A 42 12.59 9.27 -1.46
N ASP A 43 13.40 9.49 -0.42
CA ASP A 43 13.47 10.78 0.28
C ASP A 43 13.90 11.91 -0.69
N GLN A 44 14.87 11.66 -1.58
CA GLN A 44 15.30 12.61 -2.60
C GLN A 44 14.21 12.91 -3.64
N ILE A 45 13.47 11.90 -4.08
CA ILE A 45 12.33 12.07 -4.99
C ILE A 45 11.25 12.93 -4.33
N LEU A 46 10.92 12.66 -3.06
CA LEU A 46 9.92 13.45 -2.32
C LEU A 46 10.34 14.92 -2.26
N ALA A 47 11.59 15.20 -1.89
CA ALA A 47 12.11 16.56 -1.86
C ALA A 47 12.00 17.25 -3.23
N GLN A 48 12.44 16.59 -4.31
CA GLN A 48 12.35 17.14 -5.66
C GLN A 48 10.91 17.44 -6.09
N VAL A 49 9.95 16.56 -5.76
CA VAL A 49 8.54 16.75 -6.09
C VAL A 49 7.94 17.90 -5.29
N GLN A 50 8.29 18.04 -4.01
CA GLN A 50 7.84 19.12 -3.14
C GLN A 50 8.40 20.48 -3.54
N ASP A 51 9.65 20.52 -3.98
CA ASP A 51 10.27 21.74 -4.50
C ASP A 51 9.62 22.21 -5.80
N ALA A 52 9.11 21.27 -6.61
CA ALA A 52 8.56 21.55 -7.93
C ALA A 52 7.04 21.78 -7.94
N LEU A 53 6.28 21.19 -6.99
CA LEU A 53 4.82 21.11 -7.02
C LEU A 53 4.19 21.45 -5.66
N CYS A 54 2.95 21.92 -5.68
CA CYS A 54 2.15 22.06 -4.46
C CYS A 54 1.61 20.69 -4.02
N VAL A 55 2.25 20.09 -3.02
CA VAL A 55 1.89 18.76 -2.50
C VAL A 55 1.19 18.90 -1.14
N ASP A 56 0.04 18.24 -0.97
CA ASP A 56 -0.51 18.01 0.38
C ASP A 56 0.28 16.87 1.06
N GLU A 57 1.21 17.26 1.92
CA GLU A 57 2.08 16.33 2.64
C GLU A 57 1.33 15.41 3.63
N THR A 58 0.09 15.74 3.98
CA THR A 58 -0.76 14.92 4.85
C THR A 58 -1.43 13.77 4.10
N GLN A 59 -1.36 13.77 2.77
CA GLN A 59 -1.95 12.79 1.85
C GLN A 59 -0.88 12.06 1.02
N ARG A 60 0.24 11.68 1.65
CA ARG A 60 1.28 10.85 1.01
C ARG A 60 0.99 9.36 1.19
N PHE A 61 1.01 8.61 0.08
CA PHE A 61 0.73 7.18 0.04
C PHE A 61 1.81 6.43 -0.72
N ALA A 62 2.17 5.23 -0.27
CA ALA A 62 3.06 4.33 -1.01
C ALA A 62 2.33 3.03 -1.35
N THR A 63 2.49 2.54 -2.58
CA THR A 63 1.98 1.24 -2.98
C THR A 63 2.84 0.57 -4.04
N GLY A 64 2.86 -0.75 -4.02
CA GLY A 64 3.54 -1.54 -5.02
C GLY A 64 3.20 -3.01 -4.94
N PHE A 65 3.54 -3.70 -6.03
CA PHE A 65 3.40 -5.14 -6.17
C PHE A 65 4.74 -5.86 -5.97
N SER A 66 4.71 -7.03 -5.34
CA SER A 66 5.87 -7.91 -5.18
C SER A 66 7.02 -7.18 -4.49
N TYR A 67 8.15 -7.01 -5.17
CA TYR A 67 9.29 -6.26 -4.65
C TYR A 67 8.96 -4.79 -4.34
N GLY A 68 8.09 -4.15 -5.13
CA GLY A 68 7.58 -2.81 -4.82
C GLY A 68 6.63 -2.79 -3.62
N GLY A 69 5.95 -3.91 -3.34
CA GLY A 69 5.18 -4.11 -2.12
C GLY A 69 6.09 -4.22 -0.90
N ALA A 70 7.20 -4.95 -1.03
CA ALA A 70 8.26 -5.00 -0.02
C ALA A 70 8.87 -3.61 0.25
N MET A 71 9.12 -2.82 -0.80
CA MET A 71 9.60 -1.44 -0.64
C MET A 71 8.56 -0.55 0.04
N SER A 72 7.28 -0.66 -0.31
CA SER A 72 6.20 0.09 0.35
C SER A 72 6.11 -0.22 1.85
N ASN A 73 6.34 -1.48 2.24
CA ASN A 73 6.47 -1.86 3.65
C ASN A 73 7.73 -1.25 4.30
N ALA A 74 8.87 -1.28 3.61
CA ALA A 74 10.12 -0.69 4.10
C ALA A 74 9.99 0.82 4.32
N LEU A 75 9.28 1.53 3.43
CA LEU A 75 8.97 2.96 3.56
C LEU A 75 8.12 3.27 4.80
N ALA A 76 7.05 2.50 5.03
CA ALA A 76 6.24 2.64 6.24
C ALA A 76 7.08 2.36 7.50
N CYS A 77 8.00 1.41 7.43
CA CYS A 77 8.90 1.14 8.53
C CYS A 77 9.86 2.30 8.75
N ALA A 78 10.63 2.72 7.76
CA ALA A 78 11.75 3.66 7.92
C ALA A 78 11.31 5.12 8.11
N ARG A 79 10.14 5.49 7.57
CA ARG A 79 9.60 6.85 7.55
C ARG A 79 8.13 6.88 7.97
N PRO A 80 7.76 6.35 9.15
CA PRO A 80 6.36 6.13 9.52
C PRO A 80 5.54 7.42 9.61
N ASN A 81 6.20 8.57 9.84
CA ASN A 81 5.54 9.87 9.94
C ASN A 81 5.35 10.58 8.59
N ILE A 82 5.96 10.06 7.51
CA ILE A 82 5.86 10.64 6.17
C ILE A 82 4.62 10.12 5.44
N TRP A 83 4.29 8.84 5.65
CA TRP A 83 3.23 8.15 4.92
C TRP A 83 1.92 8.17 5.70
N ARG A 84 0.86 8.68 5.09
CA ARG A 84 -0.49 8.60 5.63
C ARG A 84 -0.97 7.15 5.69
N ALA A 85 -0.73 6.40 4.62
CA ALA A 85 -0.97 4.96 4.56
C ALA A 85 -0.06 4.30 3.52
N VAL A 86 0.12 2.98 3.66
CA VAL A 86 0.74 2.15 2.63
C VAL A 86 -0.17 0.99 2.21
N SER A 87 -0.11 0.65 0.92
CA SER A 87 -0.81 -0.50 0.34
C SER A 87 0.20 -1.48 -0.25
N VAL A 88 0.28 -2.67 0.32
CA VAL A 88 1.23 -3.73 -0.06
C VAL A 88 0.50 -4.82 -0.81
N ILE A 89 0.85 -5.01 -2.08
CA ILE A 89 0.25 -6.03 -2.96
C ILE A 89 1.26 -7.16 -3.15
N ALA A 90 0.90 -8.37 -2.76
CA ALA A 90 1.74 -9.57 -2.82
C ALA A 90 3.17 -9.33 -2.31
N GLY A 91 3.32 -8.60 -1.20
CA GLY A 91 4.62 -8.18 -0.66
C GLY A 91 5.10 -9.06 0.50
N ALA A 92 6.39 -8.95 0.80
CA ALA A 92 7.04 -9.61 1.94
C ALA A 92 8.14 -8.70 2.53
N GLN A 93 8.74 -9.09 3.65
CA GLN A 93 9.82 -8.34 4.28
C GLN A 93 11.17 -8.54 3.55
N LEU A 94 11.29 -8.03 2.31
CA LEU A 94 12.51 -8.19 1.47
C LEU A 94 13.43 -6.97 1.52
N SER A 95 12.88 -5.77 1.60
CA SER A 95 13.62 -4.49 1.50
C SER A 95 14.00 -3.91 2.88
N GLY A 96 14.03 -4.72 3.94
CA GLY A 96 14.31 -4.27 5.30
C GLY A 96 13.18 -3.45 5.97
N CYS A 97 13.35 -3.11 7.25
CA CYS A 97 12.38 -2.36 8.05
C CYS A 97 13.06 -1.70 9.27
N SER A 98 13.11 -0.36 9.33
CA SER A 98 13.98 0.37 10.27
C SER A 98 13.34 1.38 11.24
N GLY A 99 12.01 1.51 11.39
CA GLY A 99 11.40 2.54 12.28
C GLY A 99 10.42 2.05 13.36
N GLY A 100 10.74 0.91 13.98
CA GLY A 100 10.25 0.61 15.34
C GLY A 100 8.75 0.32 15.46
N THR A 101 8.10 0.93 16.47
CA THR A 101 6.71 0.68 16.92
C THR A 101 5.70 1.76 16.50
N THR A 102 6.05 2.62 15.54
CA THR A 102 5.20 3.73 15.12
C THR A 102 4.03 3.25 14.24
N PRO A 103 2.77 3.63 14.55
CA PRO A 103 1.61 3.25 13.74
C PRO A 103 1.58 3.91 12.35
N VAL A 104 1.17 3.15 11.33
CA VAL A 104 0.93 3.63 9.96
C VAL A 104 -0.29 2.89 9.42
N ALA A 105 -1.22 3.60 8.76
CA ALA A 105 -2.38 2.95 8.16
C ALA A 105 -1.94 1.96 7.06
N TYR A 106 -2.57 0.79 7.00
CA TYR A 106 -2.09 -0.32 6.19
C TYR A 106 -3.21 -1.03 5.42
N LEU A 107 -2.93 -1.32 4.15
CA LEU A 107 -3.70 -2.23 3.33
C LEU A 107 -2.79 -3.35 2.83
N GLY A 108 -3.10 -4.61 3.16
CA GLY A 108 -2.45 -5.77 2.58
C GLY A 108 -3.37 -6.47 1.58
N ILE A 109 -2.84 -6.83 0.42
CA ILE A 109 -3.54 -7.59 -0.62
C ILE A 109 -2.65 -8.77 -1.01
N HIS A 110 -3.14 -10.01 -0.92
CA HIS A 110 -2.30 -11.19 -1.15
C HIS A 110 -3.07 -12.40 -1.71
N GLY A 111 -2.40 -13.17 -2.57
CA GLY A 111 -2.92 -14.40 -3.16
C GLY A 111 -2.78 -15.59 -2.22
N VAL A 112 -3.86 -16.36 -2.01
CA VAL A 112 -3.84 -17.53 -1.12
C VAL A 112 -3.01 -18.70 -1.67
N ILE A 113 -2.75 -18.71 -2.98
CA ILE A 113 -1.89 -19.68 -3.66
C ILE A 113 -0.66 -19.02 -4.30
N ASP A 114 -0.21 -17.88 -3.76
CA ASP A 114 0.98 -17.17 -4.24
C ASP A 114 2.21 -18.10 -4.18
N SER A 115 2.70 -18.45 -5.37
CA SER A 115 3.81 -19.37 -5.61
C SER A 115 5.19 -18.71 -5.51
N VAL A 116 5.25 -17.38 -5.44
CA VAL A 116 6.50 -16.60 -5.36
C VAL A 116 6.74 -16.15 -3.93
N LEU A 117 5.74 -15.53 -3.31
CA LEU A 117 5.74 -15.08 -1.93
C LEU A 117 4.53 -15.68 -1.22
N PRO A 118 4.68 -16.84 -0.54
CA PRO A 118 3.55 -17.50 0.12
C PRO A 118 2.77 -16.56 1.03
N ILE A 119 1.43 -16.72 1.10
CA ILE A 119 0.54 -15.83 1.85
C ILE A 119 0.94 -15.63 3.32
N SER A 120 1.62 -16.61 3.92
CA SER A 120 2.20 -16.49 5.26
C SER A 120 3.14 -15.28 5.40
N ARG A 121 3.88 -14.91 4.34
CA ARG A 121 4.70 -13.69 4.31
C ARG A 121 3.86 -12.42 4.33
N GLY A 122 2.73 -12.41 3.63
CA GLY A 122 1.75 -11.32 3.71
C GLY A 122 1.11 -11.22 5.10
N HIS A 123 0.84 -12.35 5.76
CA HIS A 123 0.38 -12.40 7.15
C HIS A 123 1.39 -11.82 8.12
N GLU A 124 2.68 -12.12 7.98
CA GLU A 124 3.74 -11.54 8.80
C GLU A 124 3.70 -10.00 8.77
N LEU A 125 3.51 -9.43 7.57
CA LEU A 125 3.36 -7.97 7.40
C LEU A 125 2.05 -7.46 8.02
N ARG A 126 0.90 -8.06 7.69
CA ARG A 126 -0.40 -7.70 8.26
C ARG A 126 -0.35 -7.68 9.79
N ASP A 127 0.12 -8.77 10.40
CA ASP A 127 0.12 -8.97 11.84
C ASP A 127 1.04 -7.98 12.56
N ARG A 128 2.13 -7.55 11.90
CA ARG A 128 2.93 -6.42 12.37
C ARG A 128 2.07 -5.15 12.49
N PHE A 129 1.38 -4.75 11.43
CA PHE A 129 0.53 -3.55 11.49
C PHE A 129 -0.67 -3.69 12.43
N LEU A 130 -1.21 -4.90 12.63
CA LEU A 130 -2.21 -5.14 13.68
C LEU A 130 -1.67 -4.81 15.07
N ARG A 131 -0.44 -5.22 15.38
CA ARG A 131 0.23 -4.88 16.65
C ARG A 131 0.53 -3.38 16.75
N LEU A 132 1.14 -2.81 15.71
CA LEU A 132 1.52 -1.38 15.68
C LEU A 132 0.30 -0.48 15.86
N ASN A 133 -0.80 -0.79 15.18
CA ASN A 133 -1.99 0.05 15.15
C ASN A 133 -2.99 -0.29 16.25
N SER A 134 -2.59 -1.12 17.23
CA SER A 134 -3.41 -1.54 18.38
C SER A 134 -4.78 -2.09 17.94
N CYS A 135 -4.77 -3.02 16.99
CA CYS A 135 -5.98 -3.61 16.46
C CYS A 135 -6.51 -4.73 17.36
N ALA A 136 -7.83 -4.84 17.44
CA ALA A 136 -8.50 -5.98 18.08
C ALA A 136 -8.22 -7.27 17.29
N ALA A 137 -8.07 -8.38 18.02
CA ALA A 137 -7.98 -9.70 17.41
C ALA A 137 -9.29 -10.02 16.67
N GLN A 138 -9.16 -10.54 15.45
CA GLN A 138 -10.29 -10.88 14.60
C GLN A 138 -9.88 -11.96 13.61
N ASN A 139 -10.79 -12.90 13.31
CA ASN A 139 -10.61 -13.85 12.23
C ASN A 139 -10.63 -13.12 10.88
N ALA A 140 -9.68 -13.46 10.00
CA ALA A 140 -9.64 -13.00 8.63
C ALA A 140 -9.81 -14.20 7.69
N PRO A 141 -11.05 -14.53 7.29
CA PRO A 141 -11.28 -15.67 6.40
C PRO A 141 -10.66 -15.41 5.02
N GLU A 142 -10.27 -16.49 4.36
CA GLU A 142 -9.62 -16.50 3.06
C GLU A 142 -10.46 -17.27 2.03
N PRO A 143 -10.46 -16.85 0.75
CA PRO A 143 -11.13 -17.59 -0.30
C PRO A 143 -10.39 -18.89 -0.63
N SER A 144 -11.08 -19.84 -1.26
CA SER A 144 -10.43 -21.04 -1.81
C SER A 144 -9.40 -20.67 -2.88
N GLY A 145 -8.27 -21.37 -2.87
CA GLY A 145 -7.24 -21.27 -3.91
C GLY A 145 -7.78 -21.60 -5.30
N GLY A 146 -7.31 -20.87 -6.31
CA GLY A 146 -7.79 -20.94 -7.69
C GLY A 146 -9.12 -20.26 -7.94
N SER A 147 -9.80 -19.72 -6.91
CA SER A 147 -11.09 -19.06 -7.09
C SER A 147 -10.95 -17.63 -7.63
N ASN A 148 -11.97 -17.17 -8.37
CA ASN A 148 -12.09 -15.77 -8.80
C ASN A 148 -12.68 -14.85 -7.72
N THR A 149 -12.54 -15.22 -6.44
CA THR A 149 -13.12 -14.48 -5.32
C THR A 149 -12.05 -13.82 -4.46
N HIS A 150 -12.46 -12.84 -3.67
CA HIS A 150 -11.63 -12.20 -2.66
C HIS A 150 -12.43 -12.02 -1.37
N MET A 151 -11.75 -12.02 -0.24
CA MET A 151 -12.33 -11.73 1.07
C MET A 151 -11.61 -10.53 1.67
N LYS A 152 -12.39 -9.51 2.05
CA LYS A 152 -11.89 -8.30 2.69
C LYS A 152 -12.21 -8.31 4.18
N THR A 153 -11.16 -8.18 4.98
CA THR A 153 -11.25 -8.02 6.43
C THR A 153 -10.85 -6.61 6.81
N LYS A 154 -11.73 -5.89 7.52
CA LYS A 154 -11.42 -4.59 8.13
C LYS A 154 -11.27 -4.82 9.63
N TYR A 155 -10.11 -4.48 10.18
CA TYR A 155 -9.87 -4.61 11.61
C TYR A 155 -10.31 -3.34 12.35
N SER A 156 -10.79 -3.52 13.58
CA SER A 156 -11.01 -2.41 14.52
C SER A 156 -9.67 -2.04 15.15
N CYS A 157 -9.15 -0.84 14.84
CA CYS A 157 -7.83 -0.38 15.25
C CYS A 157 -7.88 1.01 15.89
N ARG A 158 -6.72 1.50 16.37
CA ARG A 158 -6.56 2.90 16.81
C ARG A 158 -7.09 3.86 15.74
N LYS A 159 -7.89 4.85 16.16
CA LYS A 159 -8.42 5.89 15.28
C LYS A 159 -7.28 6.56 14.49
N GLY A 160 -7.46 6.68 13.18
CA GLY A 160 -6.46 7.25 12.26
C GLY A 160 -5.50 6.22 11.64
N PHE A 161 -5.44 4.98 12.15
CA PHE A 161 -4.51 3.96 11.68
C PHE A 161 -5.23 2.65 11.31
N PRO A 162 -6.15 2.67 10.33
CA PRO A 162 -6.87 1.46 9.93
C PRO A 162 -5.91 0.40 9.37
N VAL A 163 -6.27 -0.87 9.59
CA VAL A 163 -5.61 -2.02 8.95
C VAL A 163 -6.67 -2.80 8.19
N TRP A 164 -6.51 -2.93 6.87
CA TRP A 164 -7.37 -3.73 6.00
C TRP A 164 -6.55 -4.87 5.36
N TRP A 165 -7.16 -6.04 5.25
CA TRP A 165 -6.57 -7.22 4.64
C TRP A 165 -7.49 -7.75 3.55
N ILE A 166 -6.96 -8.01 2.36
CA ILE A 166 -7.68 -8.60 1.23
C ILE A 166 -6.92 -9.84 0.78
N ALA A 167 -7.47 -11.01 1.08
CA ALA A 167 -7.00 -12.26 0.50
C ALA A 167 -7.79 -12.54 -0.79
N HIS A 168 -7.11 -12.95 -1.85
CA HIS A 168 -7.76 -13.37 -3.10
C HIS A 168 -7.35 -14.79 -3.49
N GLY A 169 -8.23 -15.50 -4.20
CA GLY A 169 -8.00 -16.89 -4.61
C GLY A 169 -6.86 -17.10 -5.62
N GLY A 170 -6.17 -16.05 -6.01
CA GLY A 170 -5.15 -16.06 -7.07
C GLY A 170 -3.74 -16.36 -6.57
N ASP A 171 -2.83 -16.46 -7.54
CA ASP A 171 -1.37 -16.62 -7.36
C ASP A 171 -0.70 -15.23 -7.16
N HIS A 172 0.56 -15.08 -7.52
CA HIS A 172 1.36 -13.86 -7.45
C HIS A 172 0.93 -12.83 -8.51
N VAL A 173 -0.15 -12.09 -8.24
CA VAL A 173 -0.71 -11.12 -9.19
C VAL A 173 -0.98 -9.76 -8.56
N ALA A 174 -0.77 -8.70 -9.34
CA ALA A 174 -1.04 -7.32 -8.93
C ALA A 174 -2.54 -6.96 -8.98
N GLU A 175 -3.32 -7.66 -9.81
CA GLU A 175 -4.74 -7.41 -10.01
C GLU A 175 -5.48 -8.75 -10.15
N HIS A 176 -6.41 -9.01 -9.23
CA HIS A 176 -7.28 -10.19 -9.34
C HIS A 176 -8.49 -9.85 -10.22
N ARG A 177 -8.62 -10.52 -11.37
CA ARG A 177 -9.68 -10.30 -12.38
C ARG A 177 -11.11 -10.61 -11.90
N GLY A 178 -11.30 -10.99 -10.64
CA GLY A 178 -12.60 -11.24 -10.00
C GLY A 178 -13.31 -9.98 -9.48
N CYS A 179 -12.63 -8.84 -9.41
CA CYS A 179 -13.26 -7.60 -8.96
C CYS A 179 -14.06 -6.97 -10.12
N ARG A 180 -15.33 -7.38 -10.30
CA ARG A 180 -16.27 -6.64 -11.16
C ARG A 180 -16.25 -5.17 -10.74
N ARG A 181 -15.66 -4.29 -11.58
CA ARG A 181 -15.72 -2.81 -11.64
C ARG A 181 -16.60 -2.09 -10.59
N ARG A 182 -16.38 -2.33 -9.30
CA ARG A 182 -16.95 -1.54 -8.22
C ARG A 182 -15.76 -0.84 -7.61
N LYS A 183 -15.74 0.48 -7.77
CA LYS A 183 -14.77 1.41 -7.19
C LYS A 183 -14.42 0.91 -5.78
N LEU A 184 -13.16 0.53 -5.54
CA LEU A 184 -12.63 0.42 -4.18
C LEU A 184 -12.54 1.86 -3.65
N ALA A 185 -13.68 2.41 -3.26
CA ALA A 185 -13.78 3.73 -2.66
C ALA A 185 -13.78 3.57 -1.14
N PHE A 186 -12.87 4.26 -0.47
CA PHE A 186 -12.94 4.48 0.96
C PHE A 186 -14.05 5.51 1.23
N PRO A 187 -14.94 5.29 2.20
CA PRO A 187 -15.91 6.31 2.57
C PRO A 187 -15.18 7.45 3.30
N SER A 188 -15.18 8.65 2.71
CA SER A 188 -14.85 9.87 3.46
C SER A 188 -15.96 10.06 4.51
N THR A 189 -15.59 10.07 5.78
CA THR A 189 -16.51 10.36 6.88
C THR A 189 -16.05 11.60 7.60
N TYR A 190 -15.93 12.71 6.88
CA TYR A 190 -15.93 14.05 7.44
C TYR A 190 -16.59 14.99 6.45
N GLY A 191 -17.75 15.53 6.81
CA GLY A 191 -18.41 16.59 6.07
C GLY A 191 -17.62 17.88 6.19
N ALA A 192 -17.30 18.50 5.07
CA ALA A 192 -16.93 19.90 4.99
C ALA A 192 -17.40 20.45 3.63
N THR A 193 -18.14 21.54 3.72
CA THR A 193 -18.67 22.41 2.66
C THR A 193 -17.61 22.85 1.65
N TYR A 194 -18.04 22.98 0.39
CA TYR A 194 -17.26 23.37 -0.78
C TYR A 194 -16.24 24.49 -0.56
N HIS A 195 -14.95 24.16 -0.73
CA HIS A 195 -13.91 25.02 -1.28
C HIS A 195 -12.91 24.12 -2.02
N ALA A 196 -12.45 24.56 -3.20
CA ALA A 196 -11.56 23.81 -4.09
C ALA A 196 -10.43 23.13 -3.29
N SER A 197 -10.48 21.81 -3.19
CA SER A 197 -9.53 21.03 -2.37
C SER A 197 -8.95 19.93 -3.23
N CYS A 198 -7.62 19.96 -3.42
CA CYS A 198 -6.83 18.85 -3.90
C CYS A 198 -7.06 17.66 -2.95
N ALA A 199 -7.94 16.73 -3.31
CA ALA A 199 -8.20 15.54 -2.53
C ALA A 199 -7.72 14.35 -3.35
N ALA A 200 -6.53 13.83 -3.01
CA ALA A 200 -6.08 12.56 -3.52
C ALA A 200 -7.03 11.49 -2.95
N ALA A 201 -7.78 10.83 -3.83
CA ALA A 201 -8.72 9.80 -3.42
C ALA A 201 -7.96 8.55 -2.95
N TRP A 202 -7.76 8.44 -1.63
CA TRP A 202 -7.53 7.23 -0.84
C TRP A 202 -8.15 7.38 0.55
#